data_AF-A0A7V3UEX0-F1
#
_entry.id   AF-A0A7V3UEX0-F1
#
_cell.length_a   1.000
_cell.length_b   1.000
_cell.length_c   1.000
_cell.angle_alpha   90.00
_cell.angle_beta   90.00
_cell.angle_gamma   90.00
#
_symmetry.space_group_name_H-M   'P 1'
#
loop_
_entity.id
_entity.type
_entity.pdbx_description
1 polymer ?
#
loop_
_entity_poly.entity_id
_entity_poly.type
_entity_poly.pdbx_seq_one_letter_code
_entity_poly.pdbx_strand_id
1 'polypeptide(L)'
;MLNKKTKSGLVLLCIFFNGIISAQDSTSSRKFKVSGSISVQYEHYGLSRNPTGWSGFLPRKPWNQVRFNWTPEFQFPKWKLPVNFNFATTPVNFVGPYSGIQKQSFSQYITNPMNNFALNPTFKWGEIQLGTQYLNYSELSTGDVGIFGAGVDLKPATYRVKFFAGLSNQAVNFFNIPGLDGAYRRFNWMFQLGKEKEGKYSFALNFVKGKDDINSVDSVSPNIKPQEGITMSVVSKVNFAKEWYFSAEGAQSIFTQDLSLPLDSSKPSMKPFIKGHSTTRKDFAAGAAIGRKGKRFDIGLKSKFIGAGFRTMGYPFMLPDRLDLTLNTRIMAWKNKDGIDRMNITASAGQRINNLSNNTIRAKQFIGNLNWFTQFDDHWSLNISYNNFGFQTPSGFNPYGIKNVSNDLGINPTYTFSTEKIMHFLSLSYNWSKYDERDVTNGNTSTNNTHSVILSWTPTFLQKKLTPDFSVLYFLNELPGFRFTIFTFSSGLTLPEINKKISLRAQAQYQLSKNNNFTKNNNLIGSLNSDWRLTQKLIWNVYLSSNHFKYGNESAPPEASYLETNIRTGFQYRFN
;
A
#
# COMPACT_ATOMS: atom_id res chain seq x y z
N MET A 1 14.57 -42.09 -26.26
CA MET A 1 15.43 -42.87 -25.35
C MET A 1 14.88 -42.73 -23.93
N LEU A 2 14.38 -43.84 -23.37
CA LEU A 2 14.09 -43.95 -21.94
C LEU A 2 15.38 -43.71 -21.14
N ASN A 3 15.33 -42.90 -20.08
CA ASN A 3 15.94 -43.35 -18.83
C ASN A 3 15.31 -42.72 -17.58
N LYS A 4 15.22 -43.58 -16.57
CA LYS A 4 14.65 -43.40 -15.24
C LYS A 4 15.45 -42.40 -14.39
N LYS A 5 14.75 -41.61 -13.56
CA LYS A 5 14.88 -41.58 -12.08
C LYS A 5 14.41 -40.21 -11.54
N THR A 6 13.24 -40.18 -10.93
CA THR A 6 12.90 -39.38 -9.74
C THR A 6 11.60 -39.91 -9.13
N LYS A 7 11.62 -41.18 -8.70
CA LYS A 7 10.67 -41.69 -7.70
C LYS A 7 11.21 -41.33 -6.33
N SER A 8 10.88 -40.13 -5.84
CA SER A 8 11.01 -39.73 -4.43
C SER A 8 10.55 -38.28 -4.30
N GLY A 9 9.24 -38.09 -4.11
CA GLY A 9 8.65 -36.75 -3.93
C GLY A 9 7.20 -36.74 -3.46
N LEU A 10 6.48 -37.86 -3.54
CA LEU A 10 5.04 -37.90 -3.17
C LEU A 10 4.73 -38.54 -1.80
N VAL A 11 5.74 -38.98 -1.05
CA VAL A 11 5.53 -39.69 0.24
C VAL A 11 5.72 -38.79 1.47
N LEU A 12 6.20 -37.56 1.31
CA LEU A 12 6.32 -36.62 2.44
C LEU A 12 5.03 -35.84 2.76
N LEU A 13 3.99 -35.95 1.92
CA LEU A 13 2.74 -35.19 2.11
C LEU A 13 1.78 -35.84 3.14
N CYS A 14 2.00 -37.11 3.52
CA CYS A 14 1.11 -37.85 4.42
C CYS A 14 1.67 -38.06 5.84
N ILE A 15 2.92 -37.68 6.13
CA ILE A 15 3.57 -37.98 7.43
C ILE A 15 3.57 -36.78 8.39
N PHE A 16 3.25 -35.56 7.92
CA PHE A 16 3.09 -34.39 8.80
C PHE A 16 1.68 -34.26 9.44
N PHE A 17 0.77 -35.21 9.22
CA PHE A 17 -0.60 -35.17 9.74
C PHE A 17 -0.88 -36.11 10.94
N ASN A 18 0.11 -36.86 11.43
CA ASN A 18 -0.07 -37.72 12.60
C ASN A 18 0.85 -37.29 13.74
N GLY A 19 0.35 -36.34 14.53
CA GLY A 19 0.96 -35.96 15.79
C GLY A 19 0.33 -34.70 16.35
N ILE A 20 -0.46 -34.89 17.41
CA ILE A 20 -0.83 -33.94 18.47
C ILE A 20 -2.34 -33.67 18.61
N ILE A 21 -2.92 -34.52 19.46
CA ILE A 21 -3.83 -34.22 20.59
C ILE A 21 -5.32 -33.98 20.27
N SER A 22 -6.09 -35.04 20.51
CA SER A 22 -7.44 -35.00 21.08
C SER A 22 -7.46 -34.19 22.38
N ALA A 23 -8.36 -33.22 22.49
CA ALA A 23 -8.81 -32.74 23.79
C ALA A 23 -10.28 -32.35 23.70
N GLN A 24 -11.13 -33.26 24.18
CA GLN A 24 -12.51 -33.01 24.57
C GLN A 24 -12.56 -32.21 25.88
N ASP A 25 -13.73 -31.67 26.15
CA ASP A 25 -14.13 -30.63 27.11
C ASP A 25 -13.59 -30.71 28.55
N SER A 26 -13.35 -29.52 29.13
CA SER A 26 -14.04 -28.98 30.30
C SER A 26 -13.24 -27.86 31.00
N THR A 27 -13.99 -26.89 31.53
CA THR A 27 -13.64 -25.77 32.41
C THR A 27 -12.32 -25.86 33.20
N SER A 28 -11.23 -25.39 32.59
CA SER A 28 -10.02 -24.93 33.28
C SER A 28 -9.47 -23.75 32.50
N SER A 29 -9.17 -22.64 33.17
CA SER A 29 -8.58 -21.45 32.55
C SER A 29 -7.26 -21.83 31.90
N ARG A 30 -7.26 -22.21 30.61
CA ARG A 30 -6.07 -22.70 29.92
C ARG A 30 -4.99 -21.64 29.99
N LYS A 31 -3.91 -21.95 30.71
CA LYS A 31 -2.72 -21.12 30.88
C LYS A 31 -1.90 -20.95 29.58
N PHE A 32 -2.32 -21.54 28.47
CA PHE A 32 -1.67 -21.43 27.17
C PHE A 32 -2.67 -21.80 26.08
N LYS A 33 -2.75 -20.99 25.03
CA LYS A 33 -3.62 -21.21 23.88
C LYS A 33 -2.80 -20.99 22.60
N VAL A 34 -2.99 -21.84 21.60
CA VAL A 34 -2.36 -21.69 20.29
C VAL A 34 -3.46 -21.63 19.25
N SER A 35 -3.60 -20.49 18.61
CA SER A 35 -4.57 -20.29 17.53
C SER A 35 -3.87 -19.81 16.28
N GLY A 36 -4.46 -20.02 15.11
CA GLY A 36 -3.87 -19.52 13.88
C GLY A 36 -4.25 -20.35 12.68
N SER A 37 -3.47 -20.19 11.60
CA SER A 37 -3.67 -20.97 10.39
C SER A 37 -2.38 -21.44 9.74
N ILE A 38 -2.46 -22.59 9.09
CA ILE A 38 -1.46 -23.07 8.15
C ILE A 38 -2.15 -23.31 6.81
N SER A 39 -1.52 -22.88 5.72
CA SER A 39 -2.00 -23.19 4.37
C SER A 39 -0.88 -23.51 3.42
N VAL A 40 -1.20 -24.40 2.49
CA VAL A 40 -0.36 -24.76 1.34
C VAL A 40 -1.20 -24.53 0.10
N GLN A 41 -0.68 -23.74 -0.82
CA GLN A 41 -1.36 -23.38 -2.06
C GLN A 41 -0.45 -23.67 -3.24
N TYR A 42 -1.03 -24.28 -4.27
CA TYR A 42 -0.42 -24.44 -5.58
C TYR A 42 -1.05 -23.43 -6.54
N GLU A 43 -0.21 -22.73 -7.29
CA GLU A 43 -0.58 -21.77 -8.32
C GLU A 43 -0.01 -22.25 -9.65
N HIS A 44 -0.88 -22.43 -10.64
CA HIS A 44 -0.54 -22.68 -12.03
C HIS A 44 -0.92 -21.46 -12.88
N TYR A 45 -0.02 -21.10 -13.79
CA TYR A 45 -0.20 -20.05 -14.78
C TYR A 45 -0.18 -20.69 -16.16
N GLY A 46 -1.08 -20.27 -17.04
CA GLY A 46 -1.12 -20.68 -18.44
C GLY A 46 -1.18 -19.46 -19.35
N LEU A 47 -0.48 -19.52 -20.49
CA LEU A 47 -0.52 -18.49 -21.50
C LEU A 47 -0.46 -19.13 -22.89
N SER A 48 -1.56 -19.01 -23.63
CA SER A 48 -1.65 -19.36 -25.04
C SER A 48 -1.74 -18.08 -25.87
N ARG A 49 -1.12 -18.07 -27.05
CA ARG A 49 -1.04 -16.90 -27.94
C ARG A 49 -1.42 -17.30 -29.35
N ASN A 50 -2.10 -16.42 -30.05
CA ASN A 50 -2.48 -16.58 -31.45
C ASN A 50 -2.09 -15.31 -32.23
N PRO A 51 -1.28 -15.41 -33.30
CA PRO A 51 -0.62 -16.62 -33.80
C PRO A 51 0.44 -17.16 -32.84
N THR A 52 0.71 -18.46 -32.94
CA THR A 52 1.77 -19.12 -32.17
C THR A 52 3.11 -18.44 -32.44
N GLY A 53 3.85 -18.10 -31.39
CA GLY A 53 5.14 -17.40 -31.49
C GLY A 53 5.07 -15.87 -31.40
N TRP A 54 3.87 -15.28 -31.42
CA TRP A 54 3.71 -13.83 -31.20
C TRP A 54 4.28 -13.40 -29.83
N SER A 55 5.07 -12.32 -29.81
CA SER A 55 5.79 -11.84 -28.62
C SER A 55 5.21 -10.58 -27.98
N GLY A 56 4.12 -10.03 -28.52
CA GLY A 56 3.50 -8.80 -28.00
C GLY A 56 2.83 -8.93 -26.63
N PHE A 57 2.79 -10.15 -26.07
CA PHE A 57 2.42 -10.38 -24.68
C PHE A 57 3.32 -11.44 -24.05
N LEU A 58 3.98 -11.07 -22.95
CA LEU A 58 4.93 -11.94 -22.23
C LEU A 58 4.30 -12.52 -20.95
N PRO A 59 4.70 -13.74 -20.54
CA PRO A 59 4.34 -14.30 -19.23
C PRO A 59 4.68 -13.33 -18.09
N ARG A 60 3.72 -13.09 -17.18
CA ARG A 60 3.91 -12.19 -16.03
C ARG A 60 4.00 -12.91 -14.67
N LYS A 61 3.90 -14.24 -14.67
CA LYS A 61 3.95 -15.10 -13.48
C LYS A 61 4.74 -16.37 -13.78
N PRO A 62 5.36 -17.00 -12.76
CA PRO A 62 5.91 -18.35 -12.91
C PRO A 62 4.82 -19.34 -13.32
N TRP A 63 5.20 -20.32 -14.16
CA TRP A 63 4.27 -21.38 -14.62
C TRP A 63 3.68 -22.19 -13.47
N ASN A 64 4.50 -22.49 -12.46
CA ASN A 64 4.11 -23.27 -11.30
C ASN A 64 4.76 -22.66 -10.05
N GLN A 65 3.97 -22.43 -9.01
CA GLN A 65 4.43 -21.87 -7.76
C GLN A 65 3.71 -22.54 -6.58
N VAL A 66 4.46 -22.88 -5.53
CA VAL A 66 3.88 -23.32 -4.26
C VAL A 66 4.11 -22.24 -3.22
N ARG A 67 3.05 -21.92 -2.48
CA ARG A 67 3.07 -20.97 -1.36
C ARG A 67 2.74 -21.68 -0.08
N PHE A 68 3.50 -21.33 0.95
CA PHE A 68 3.26 -21.75 2.32
C PHE A 68 2.93 -20.52 3.15
N ASN A 69 1.85 -20.59 3.90
CA ASN A 69 1.48 -19.58 4.88
C ASN A 69 1.33 -20.26 6.23
N TRP A 70 2.01 -19.72 7.23
CA TRP A 70 1.88 -20.15 8.61
C TRP A 70 1.80 -18.93 9.51
N THR A 71 0.66 -18.80 10.19
CA THR A 71 0.30 -17.63 11.00
C THR A 71 -0.23 -18.07 12.37
N PRO A 72 0.61 -18.70 13.21
CA PRO A 72 0.23 -19.02 14.58
C PRO A 72 0.28 -17.77 15.46
N GLU A 73 -0.58 -17.77 16.48
CA GLU A 73 -0.57 -16.88 17.62
C GLU A 73 -0.50 -17.76 18.88
N PHE A 74 0.62 -17.65 19.58
CA PHE A 74 0.83 -18.29 20.86
C PHE A 74 0.40 -17.33 21.97
N GLN A 75 -0.68 -17.64 22.68
CA GLN A 75 -1.23 -16.82 23.75
C GLN A 75 -0.91 -17.44 25.12
N PHE A 76 -0.17 -16.70 25.93
CA PHE A 76 0.14 -17.00 27.33
C PHE A 76 -0.60 -16.00 28.24
N PRO A 77 -0.72 -16.22 29.56
CA PRO A 77 -1.53 -15.39 30.45
C PRO A 77 -1.05 -13.94 30.55
N LYS A 78 0.24 -13.70 30.24
CA LYS A 78 0.86 -12.38 30.36
C LYS A 78 1.47 -11.86 29.05
N TRP A 79 1.61 -12.70 28.02
CA TRP A 79 2.18 -12.31 26.73
C TRP A 79 1.56 -13.09 25.57
N LYS A 80 1.67 -12.53 24.37
CA LYS A 80 1.28 -13.17 23.12
C LYS A 80 2.44 -13.14 22.13
N LEU A 81 2.51 -14.11 21.24
CA LEU A 81 3.48 -14.19 20.15
C LEU A 81 2.76 -14.49 18.84
N PRO A 82 2.37 -13.46 18.09
CA PRO A 82 1.99 -13.62 16.70
C PRO A 82 3.25 -13.89 15.87
N VAL A 83 3.17 -14.89 15.00
CA VAL A 83 4.18 -15.21 13.99
C VAL A 83 3.55 -15.06 12.62
N ASN A 84 4.26 -14.40 11.70
CA ASN A 84 3.88 -14.38 10.30
C ASN A 84 5.00 -15.04 9.48
N PHE A 85 4.66 -16.11 8.78
CA PHE A 85 5.54 -16.78 7.86
C PHE A 85 4.82 -17.00 6.53
N ASN A 86 5.15 -16.19 5.53
CA ASN A 86 4.61 -16.33 4.18
C ASN A 86 5.75 -16.41 3.18
N PHE A 87 5.85 -17.52 2.45
CA PHE A 87 6.94 -17.72 1.52
C PHE A 87 6.56 -18.53 0.28
N ALA A 88 7.26 -18.25 -0.81
CA ALA A 88 7.20 -18.98 -2.06
C ALA A 88 8.37 -19.95 -2.21
N THR A 89 8.12 -21.17 -2.70
CA THR A 89 9.16 -22.18 -2.91
C THR A 89 10.13 -21.84 -4.02
N THR A 90 9.66 -21.13 -5.04
CA THR A 90 10.46 -20.72 -6.20
C THR A 90 11.02 -19.33 -5.91
N PRO A 91 12.35 -19.17 -5.75
CA PRO A 91 12.96 -17.86 -5.63
C PRO A 91 12.71 -17.08 -6.92
N VAL A 92 12.03 -15.96 -6.82
CA VAL A 92 11.97 -14.97 -7.89
C VAL A 92 12.90 -13.85 -7.46
N ASN A 93 14.07 -13.78 -8.10
CA ASN A 93 15.04 -12.74 -7.79
C ASN A 93 14.52 -11.36 -8.20
N PHE A 94 15.07 -10.32 -7.55
CA PHE A 94 14.73 -8.91 -7.71
C PHE A 94 15.04 -8.28 -9.07
N VAL A 95 15.39 -9.07 -10.10
CA VAL A 95 15.92 -8.54 -11.35
C VAL A 95 15.17 -9.15 -12.53
N GLY A 96 14.00 -8.58 -12.82
CA GLY A 96 13.30 -8.75 -14.10
C GLY A 96 12.80 -10.16 -14.44
N PRO A 97 12.13 -10.30 -15.59
CA PRO A 97 11.39 -11.51 -15.98
C PRO A 97 12.26 -12.77 -16.24
N TYR A 98 13.59 -12.69 -16.04
CA TYR A 98 14.54 -13.78 -16.33
C TYR A 98 15.74 -13.88 -15.37
N SER A 99 15.67 -13.47 -14.09
CA SER A 99 16.80 -13.71 -13.17
C SER A 99 16.76 -15.08 -12.50
N GLY A 100 17.13 -16.10 -13.28
CA GLY A 100 17.69 -17.36 -12.79
C GLY A 100 19.16 -17.20 -12.37
N ILE A 101 19.47 -16.24 -11.48
CA ILE A 101 20.85 -15.96 -11.06
C ILE A 101 21.04 -16.34 -9.58
N GLN A 102 21.69 -17.48 -9.35
CA GLN A 102 22.24 -17.98 -8.07
C GLN A 102 21.27 -18.42 -6.96
N LYS A 103 21.75 -19.36 -6.12
CA LYS A 103 21.09 -19.78 -4.89
C LYS A 103 21.05 -18.58 -3.93
N GLN A 104 19.87 -18.00 -3.74
CA GLN A 104 19.65 -16.99 -2.72
C GLN A 104 20.04 -17.55 -1.34
N SER A 105 20.84 -16.82 -0.56
CA SER A 105 21.12 -17.19 0.83
C SER A 105 19.84 -17.11 1.68
N PHE A 106 19.78 -17.84 2.80
CA PHE A 106 18.63 -17.75 3.71
C PHE A 106 18.35 -16.31 4.18
N SER A 107 19.41 -15.53 4.46
CA SER A 107 19.26 -14.13 4.85
C SER A 107 18.65 -13.29 3.72
N GLN A 108 19.12 -13.43 2.49
CA GLN A 108 18.54 -12.72 1.34
C GLN A 108 17.08 -13.14 1.16
N TYR A 109 16.77 -14.43 1.35
CA TYR A 109 15.42 -14.99 1.21
C TYR A 109 14.43 -14.39 2.19
N ILE A 110 14.76 -14.34 3.49
CA ILE A 110 13.87 -13.79 4.52
C ILE A 110 13.77 -12.25 4.47
N THR A 111 14.75 -11.57 3.85
CA THR A 111 14.72 -10.11 3.67
C THR A 111 14.08 -9.67 2.35
N ASN A 112 13.66 -10.61 1.49
CA ASN A 112 13.02 -10.31 0.21
C ASN A 112 11.61 -9.75 0.47
N PRO A 113 11.27 -8.50 0.07
CA PRO A 113 9.90 -7.98 0.14
C PRO A 113 8.73 -8.90 -0.30
N MET A 114 8.97 -9.88 -1.18
CA MET A 114 7.96 -10.88 -1.58
C MET A 114 7.73 -11.98 -0.53
N ASN A 115 8.67 -12.16 0.40
CA ASN A 115 8.54 -13.01 1.57
C ASN A 115 8.32 -12.11 2.78
N ASN A 116 7.34 -12.44 3.62
CA ASN A 116 7.13 -11.70 4.85
C ASN A 116 7.49 -12.58 6.05
N PHE A 117 8.41 -12.08 6.86
CA PHE A 117 8.77 -12.66 8.14
C PHE A 117 8.64 -11.58 9.21
N ALA A 118 7.78 -11.83 10.20
CA ALA A 118 7.63 -10.97 11.36
C ALA A 118 7.33 -11.80 12.60
N LEU A 119 8.01 -11.46 13.71
CA LEU A 119 7.75 -12.00 15.04
C LEU A 119 7.62 -10.83 16.00
N ASN A 120 6.43 -10.67 16.61
CA ASN A 120 6.17 -9.53 17.49
C ASN A 120 5.73 -9.97 18.90
N PRO A 121 6.58 -10.66 19.70
CA PRO A 121 6.21 -11.01 21.08
C PRO A 121 5.80 -9.77 21.88
N THR A 122 4.58 -9.75 22.40
CA THR A 122 3.99 -8.64 23.17
C THR A 122 3.70 -9.07 24.60
N PHE A 123 4.23 -8.37 25.59
CA PHE A 123 3.96 -8.54 27.02
C PHE A 123 3.51 -7.21 27.62
N LYS A 124 2.26 -7.09 28.08
CA LYS A 124 1.72 -5.90 28.79
C LYS A 124 2.18 -4.54 28.23
N TRP A 125 3.30 -4.03 28.75
CA TRP A 125 3.89 -2.74 28.41
C TRP A 125 5.03 -2.83 27.38
N GLY A 126 5.42 -3.98 26.86
CA GLY A 126 6.54 -4.14 25.95
C GLY A 126 6.20 -5.03 24.76
N GLU A 127 6.73 -4.68 23.61
CA GLU A 127 6.71 -5.48 22.39
C GLU A 127 8.13 -5.61 21.88
N ILE A 128 8.56 -6.83 21.56
CA ILE A 128 9.77 -7.09 20.78
C ILE A 128 9.34 -7.16 19.34
N GLN A 129 10.05 -6.50 18.44
CA GLN A 129 9.74 -6.44 17.02
C GLN A 129 10.88 -7.08 16.24
N LEU A 130 10.63 -8.16 15.51
CA LEU A 130 11.63 -8.84 14.68
C LEU A 130 11.09 -8.99 13.25
N GLY A 131 12.00 -8.96 12.27
CA GLY A 131 11.66 -9.09 10.86
C GLY A 131 11.31 -7.75 10.20
N THR A 132 10.46 -7.76 9.18
CA THR A 132 10.11 -6.55 8.42
C THR A 132 9.08 -5.72 9.18
N GLN A 133 9.44 -4.47 9.52
CA GLN A 133 8.56 -3.52 10.20
C GLN A 133 8.46 -2.20 9.41
N TYR A 134 7.28 -1.58 9.44
CA TYR A 134 7.04 -0.25 8.89
C TYR A 134 6.71 0.69 10.05
N LEU A 135 7.73 1.41 10.53
CA LEU A 135 7.64 2.19 11.75
C LEU A 135 7.40 3.67 11.46
N ASN A 136 6.38 4.24 12.11
CA ASN A 136 6.09 5.67 12.07
C ASN A 136 6.15 6.26 13.49
N TYR A 137 7.27 6.92 13.79
CA TYR A 137 7.53 7.66 15.03
C TYR A 137 7.00 9.09 14.97
N SER A 138 7.12 9.77 13.83
CA SER A 138 6.54 11.11 13.59
C SER A 138 6.48 11.51 12.12
N GLU A 139 5.72 12.57 11.81
CA GLU A 139 5.53 13.07 10.44
C GLU A 139 6.80 13.67 9.81
N LEU A 140 7.78 14.11 10.62
CA LEU A 140 9.03 14.69 10.14
C LEU A 140 10.26 13.78 10.33
N SER A 141 10.16 12.62 10.99
CA SER A 141 11.29 11.70 11.18
C SER A 141 11.22 10.43 10.33
N THR A 142 10.06 9.78 10.26
CA THR A 142 9.92 8.41 9.72
C THR A 142 8.62 8.23 8.95
N GLY A 143 8.64 7.52 7.83
CA GLY A 143 7.49 7.22 7.01
C GLY A 143 7.88 6.34 5.82
N ASP A 144 7.02 5.37 5.50
CA ASP A 144 7.03 4.65 4.22
C ASP A 144 8.31 3.84 3.89
N VAL A 145 9.12 3.49 4.89
CA VAL A 145 10.29 2.59 4.72
C VAL A 145 10.09 1.30 5.49
N GLY A 146 10.11 0.17 4.78
CA GLY A 146 10.18 -1.17 5.39
C GLY A 146 11.61 -1.46 5.84
N ILE A 147 11.78 -1.89 7.09
CA ILE A 147 13.09 -2.21 7.66
C ILE A 147 13.04 -3.64 8.19
N PHE A 148 13.91 -4.50 7.67
CA PHE A 148 14.11 -5.84 8.19
C PHE A 148 15.15 -5.80 9.31
N GLY A 149 14.73 -6.06 10.55
CA GLY A 149 15.59 -5.86 11.70
C GLY A 149 15.03 -6.38 13.01
N ALA A 150 15.51 -5.79 14.09
CA ALA A 150 15.09 -6.08 15.45
C ALA A 150 14.93 -4.80 16.27
N GLY A 151 13.99 -4.80 17.20
CA GLY A 151 13.72 -3.66 18.07
C GLY A 151 12.74 -3.96 19.18
N VAL A 152 12.39 -2.91 19.91
CA VAL A 152 11.45 -2.92 21.03
C VAL A 152 10.53 -1.70 21.00
N ASP A 153 9.27 -1.88 21.35
CA ASP A 153 8.30 -0.80 21.66
C ASP A 153 7.84 -0.98 23.12
N LEU A 154 8.38 -0.15 24.01
CA LEU A 154 8.12 -0.19 25.45
C LEU A 154 7.27 1.02 25.86
N LYS A 155 6.18 0.75 26.58
CA LYS A 155 5.18 1.68 27.08
C LYS A 155 4.90 1.49 28.59
N PRO A 156 5.91 1.58 29.49
CA PRO A 156 5.67 1.42 30.91
C PRO A 156 4.95 2.65 31.48
N ALA A 157 3.73 2.46 31.97
CA ALA A 157 2.85 3.52 32.47
C ALA A 157 2.65 4.64 31.43
N THR A 158 3.20 5.83 31.69
CA THR A 158 3.14 6.96 30.75
C THR A 158 4.38 7.13 29.91
N TYR A 159 5.43 6.33 30.09
CA TYR A 159 6.65 6.46 29.29
C TYR A 159 6.49 5.73 27.96
N ARG A 160 7.21 6.18 26.94
CA ARG A 160 7.29 5.55 25.63
C ARG A 160 8.76 5.49 25.22
N VAL A 161 9.29 4.29 25.03
CA VAL A 161 10.67 4.04 24.61
C VAL A 161 10.62 3.05 23.45
N LYS A 162 11.01 3.50 22.27
CA LYS A 162 11.09 2.65 21.08
C LYS A 162 12.49 2.65 20.54
N PHE A 163 12.95 1.49 20.10
CA PHE A 163 14.21 1.34 19.39
C PHE A 163 14.03 0.30 18.31
N PHE A 164 14.55 0.54 17.11
CA PHE A 164 14.56 -0.44 16.05
C PHE A 164 15.79 -0.24 15.17
N ALA A 165 16.43 -1.33 14.76
CA ALA A 165 17.60 -1.28 13.88
C ALA A 165 17.56 -2.43 12.88
N GLY A 166 17.91 -2.14 11.63
CA GLY A 166 17.86 -3.13 10.56
C GLY A 166 18.18 -2.59 9.18
N LEU A 167 18.05 -3.46 8.18
CA LEU A 167 18.30 -3.16 6.78
C LEU A 167 17.02 -2.62 6.12
N SER A 168 17.09 -1.45 5.48
CA SER A 168 16.00 -1.00 4.60
C SER A 168 16.20 -1.43 3.16
N ASN A 169 17.46 -1.51 2.71
CA ASN A 169 17.82 -1.89 1.34
C ASN A 169 18.92 -2.96 1.37
N GLN A 170 18.75 -3.99 0.54
CA GLN A 170 19.82 -4.92 0.20
C GLN A 170 20.72 -4.33 -0.89
N ALA A 171 21.98 -4.78 -0.93
CA ALA A 171 22.86 -4.45 -2.03
C ALA A 171 22.40 -5.14 -3.32
N VAL A 172 22.32 -4.38 -4.40
CA VAL A 172 22.03 -4.86 -5.75
C VAL A 172 23.03 -4.20 -6.68
N ASN A 173 23.87 -5.01 -7.33
CA ASN A 173 24.83 -4.51 -8.31
C ASN A 173 24.10 -3.84 -9.47
N PHE A 174 24.68 -2.76 -9.98
CA PHE A 174 24.19 -2.12 -11.19
C PHE A 174 24.39 -3.01 -12.41
N PHE A 175 23.33 -3.17 -13.21
CA PHE A 175 23.38 -3.78 -14.53
C PHE A 175 22.93 -2.73 -15.54
N ASN A 176 23.62 -2.62 -16.68
CA ASN A 176 23.27 -1.66 -17.73
C ASN A 176 22.05 -2.13 -18.55
N ILE A 177 20.93 -2.37 -17.86
CA ILE A 177 19.65 -2.78 -18.40
C ILE A 177 18.62 -1.74 -17.92
N PRO A 178 17.77 -1.19 -18.80
CA PRO A 178 16.75 -0.23 -18.40
C PRO A 178 15.89 -0.74 -17.23
N GLY A 179 15.76 0.09 -16.18
CA GLY A 179 14.98 -0.22 -14.97
C GLY A 179 15.73 -0.96 -13.87
N LEU A 180 17.05 -1.17 -14.00
CA LEU A 180 17.89 -1.90 -13.04
C LEU A 180 19.12 -1.08 -12.59
N ASP A 181 18.85 0.04 -11.93
CA ASP A 181 19.89 0.98 -11.47
C ASP A 181 20.73 0.49 -10.27
N GLY A 182 20.42 -0.66 -9.68
CA GLY A 182 21.11 -1.18 -8.48
C GLY A 182 20.69 -0.45 -7.19
N ALA A 183 21.33 -0.81 -6.07
CA ALA A 183 21.13 -0.18 -4.76
C ALA A 183 22.28 -0.50 -3.80
N TYR A 184 22.69 0.45 -2.97
CA TYR A 184 23.62 0.18 -1.86
C TYR A 184 22.89 -0.50 -0.69
N ARG A 185 23.63 -1.31 0.08
CA ARG A 185 23.14 -1.84 1.36
C ARG A 185 22.97 -0.69 2.35
N ARG A 186 21.73 -0.50 2.84
CA ARG A 186 21.39 0.58 3.77
C ARG A 186 20.96 0.04 5.12
N PHE A 187 21.68 0.44 6.17
CA PHE A 187 21.31 0.14 7.56
C PHE A 187 20.69 1.37 8.22
N ASN A 188 19.59 1.17 8.93
CA ASN A 188 18.89 2.20 9.67
C ASN A 188 18.79 1.82 11.14
N TRP A 189 18.82 2.82 12.00
CA TRP A 189 18.35 2.69 13.37
C TRP A 189 17.52 3.90 13.76
N MET A 190 16.51 3.63 14.58
CA MET A 190 15.47 4.56 14.95
C MET A 190 15.26 4.45 16.45
N PHE A 191 15.17 5.60 17.12
CA PHE A 191 14.92 5.69 18.54
C PHE A 191 13.83 6.73 18.82
N GLN A 192 12.94 6.43 19.76
CA GLN A 192 11.94 7.35 20.28
C GLN A 192 11.91 7.27 21.80
N LEU A 193 11.96 8.42 22.46
CA LEU A 193 11.80 8.54 23.91
C LEU A 193 10.79 9.61 24.24
N GLY A 194 9.79 9.29 25.05
CA GLY A 194 8.71 10.22 25.34
C GLY A 194 7.86 9.87 26.54
N LYS A 195 6.86 10.72 26.76
CA LYS A 195 5.76 10.49 27.67
C LYS A 195 4.44 10.65 26.95
N GLU A 196 3.47 9.80 27.26
CA GLU A 196 2.13 9.84 26.72
C GLU A 196 1.13 9.50 27.81
N LYS A 197 0.06 10.28 27.85
CA LYS A 197 -1.15 9.96 28.59
C LYS A 197 -2.31 10.01 27.62
N GLU A 198 -2.90 8.86 27.36
CA GLU A 198 -3.98 8.69 26.40
C GLU A 198 -5.08 9.73 26.60
N GLY A 199 -5.49 10.36 25.49
CA GLY A 199 -6.50 11.41 25.48
C GLY A 199 -6.07 12.76 26.08
N LYS A 200 -4.89 12.88 26.69
CA LYS A 200 -4.44 14.13 27.33
C LYS A 200 -3.24 14.76 26.66
N TYR A 201 -2.10 14.07 26.62
CA TYR A 201 -0.87 14.62 26.04
C TYR A 201 0.04 13.53 25.51
N SER A 202 0.89 13.88 24.55
CA SER A 202 2.08 13.12 24.19
C SER A 202 3.25 14.05 23.91
N PHE A 203 4.43 13.67 24.36
CA PHE A 203 5.69 14.35 24.09
C PHE A 203 6.72 13.29 23.74
N ALA A 204 7.45 13.45 22.64
CA ALA A 204 8.46 12.49 22.21
C ALA A 204 9.64 13.17 21.52
N LEU A 205 10.84 12.66 21.81
CA LEU A 205 12.07 12.92 21.10
C LEU A 205 12.34 11.74 20.18
N ASN A 206 12.58 12.01 18.90
CA ASN A 206 12.90 11.02 17.90
C ASN A 206 14.32 11.22 17.41
N PHE A 207 15.01 10.11 17.14
CA PHE A 207 16.29 10.08 16.47
C PHE A 207 16.24 8.99 15.40
N VAL A 208 16.64 9.33 14.18
CA VAL A 208 16.71 8.40 13.06
C VAL A 208 18.07 8.56 12.41
N LYS A 209 18.73 7.45 12.10
CA LYS A 209 19.94 7.44 11.29
C LYS A 209 19.85 6.35 10.24
N GLY A 210 20.18 6.70 9.00
CA GLY A 210 20.39 5.76 7.91
C GLY A 210 21.77 5.95 7.30
N LYS A 211 22.44 4.86 6.93
CA LYS A 211 23.75 4.90 6.29
C LYS A 211 23.89 3.79 5.25
N ASP A 212 24.37 4.17 4.08
CA ASP A 212 24.82 3.24 3.04
C ASP A 212 26.24 2.76 3.30
N ASP A 213 26.46 1.49 2.98
CA ASP A 213 27.79 0.89 2.95
C ASP A 213 28.39 1.07 1.55
N ILE A 214 29.41 1.93 1.45
CA ILE A 214 30.07 2.28 0.19
C ILE A 214 30.69 1.07 -0.52
N ASN A 215 31.04 0.01 0.22
CA ASN A 215 31.71 -1.18 -0.31
C ASN A 215 30.74 -2.35 -0.52
N SER A 216 29.43 -2.10 -0.51
CA SER A 216 28.41 -3.15 -0.58
C SER A 216 28.07 -3.62 -1.99
N VAL A 217 28.53 -2.90 -3.02
CA VAL A 217 28.32 -3.22 -4.43
C VAL A 217 29.66 -3.14 -5.17
N ASP A 218 29.86 -4.03 -6.14
CA ASP A 218 31.06 -4.05 -6.98
C ASP A 218 30.91 -3.13 -8.20
N SER A 219 29.68 -3.01 -8.70
CA SER A 219 29.31 -2.19 -9.86
C SER A 219 28.44 -1.03 -9.41
N VAL A 220 28.93 0.19 -9.63
CA VAL A 220 28.30 1.44 -9.19
C VAL A 220 27.50 2.07 -10.33
N SER A 221 26.22 2.34 -10.07
CA SER A 221 25.42 3.16 -10.98
C SER A 221 25.86 4.63 -10.94
N PRO A 222 25.94 5.31 -12.09
CA PRO A 222 26.21 6.75 -12.11
C PRO A 222 25.12 7.56 -11.39
N ASN A 223 23.88 7.04 -11.35
CA ASN A 223 22.70 7.74 -10.85
C ASN A 223 22.45 7.54 -9.34
N ILE A 224 23.04 6.51 -8.73
CA ILE A 224 22.84 6.19 -7.31
C ILE A 224 24.16 6.42 -6.57
N LYS A 225 24.12 7.34 -5.59
CA LYS A 225 25.25 7.66 -4.72
C LYS A 225 25.01 7.11 -3.30
N PRO A 226 26.05 6.64 -2.60
CA PRO A 226 25.91 6.18 -1.23
C PRO A 226 25.66 7.37 -0.30
N GLN A 227 24.66 7.27 0.57
CA GLN A 227 24.15 8.37 1.40
C GLN A 227 24.23 8.05 2.90
N GLU A 228 24.32 9.10 3.72
CA GLU A 228 24.17 9.02 5.18
C GLU A 228 23.29 10.18 5.65
N GLY A 229 22.40 9.92 6.60
CA GLY A 229 21.56 10.97 7.16
C GLY A 229 21.17 10.69 8.59
N ILE A 230 21.08 11.76 9.37
CA ILE A 230 20.48 11.77 10.69
C ILE A 230 19.32 12.75 10.75
N THR A 231 18.29 12.40 11.48
CA THR A 231 17.13 13.26 11.75
C THR A 231 16.79 13.19 13.22
N MET A 232 16.65 14.36 13.84
CA MET A 232 16.17 14.49 15.21
C MET A 232 14.87 15.28 15.19
N SER A 233 13.84 14.84 15.93
CA SER A 233 12.62 15.62 16.06
C SER A 233 12.06 15.62 17.47
N VAL A 234 11.33 16.70 17.80
CA VAL A 234 10.59 16.86 19.04
C VAL A 234 9.13 17.00 18.67
N VAL A 235 8.29 16.09 19.15
CA VAL A 235 6.84 16.07 18.92
C VAL A 235 6.14 16.37 20.24
N SER A 236 5.14 17.24 20.21
CA SER A 236 4.23 17.51 21.31
C SER A 236 2.80 17.51 20.83
N LYS A 237 1.90 16.86 21.56
CA LYS A 237 0.45 16.89 21.37
C LYS A 237 -0.19 17.12 22.73
N VAL A 238 -1.10 18.07 22.83
CA VAL A 238 -1.80 18.39 24.08
C VAL A 238 -3.26 18.65 23.77
N ASN A 239 -4.14 17.98 24.52
CA ASN A 239 -5.57 18.28 24.57
C ASN A 239 -5.85 19.13 25.81
N PHE A 240 -6.41 20.32 25.61
CA PHE A 240 -6.77 21.25 26.67
C PHE A 240 -8.26 21.12 27.05
N ALA A 241 -8.67 21.88 28.06
CA ALA A 241 -10.07 22.01 28.42
C ALA A 241 -10.90 22.57 27.25
N LYS A 242 -12.21 22.29 27.25
CA LYS A 242 -13.17 22.69 26.20
C LYS A 242 -12.84 22.13 24.81
N GLU A 243 -12.21 20.95 24.79
CA GLU A 243 -11.96 20.14 23.59
C GLU A 243 -11.03 20.80 22.56
N TRP A 244 -10.19 21.74 23.00
CA TRP A 244 -9.10 22.28 22.18
C TRP A 244 -7.94 21.30 22.13
N TYR A 245 -7.25 21.23 21.00
CA TYR A 245 -6.02 20.48 20.84
C TYR A 245 -4.95 21.31 20.16
N PHE A 246 -3.71 21.02 20.52
CA PHE A 246 -2.52 21.56 19.89
C PHE A 246 -1.55 20.42 19.60
N SER A 247 -0.90 20.47 18.44
CA SER A 247 0.17 19.57 18.05
C SER A 247 1.29 20.38 17.44
N ALA A 248 2.53 20.09 17.81
CA ALA A 248 3.70 20.69 17.19
C ALA A 248 4.79 19.63 17.00
N GLU A 249 5.54 19.77 15.93
CA GLU A 249 6.76 19.02 15.68
C GLU A 249 7.84 19.96 15.13
N GLY A 250 9.05 19.88 15.68
CA GLY A 250 10.23 20.51 15.10
C GLY A 250 11.27 19.43 14.82
N ALA A 251 11.88 19.46 13.65
CA ALA A 251 12.89 18.50 13.23
C ALA A 251 14.12 19.17 12.62
N GLN A 252 15.29 18.58 12.84
CA GLN A 252 16.56 18.95 12.22
C GLN A 252 17.14 17.71 11.54
N SER A 253 17.60 17.85 10.30
CA SER A 253 18.35 16.81 9.58
C SER A 253 19.78 17.25 9.29
N ILE A 254 20.73 16.32 9.38
CA ILE A 254 22.06 16.45 8.77
C ILE A 254 22.20 15.31 7.77
N PHE A 255 22.40 15.65 6.50
CA PHE A 255 22.35 14.70 5.38
C PHE A 255 23.53 14.87 4.43
N THR A 256 24.17 13.74 4.10
CA THR A 256 25.26 13.62 3.12
C THR A 256 24.73 12.96 1.86
N GLN A 257 24.78 13.68 0.73
CA GLN A 257 24.29 13.20 -0.56
C GLN A 257 25.20 12.15 -1.20
N ASP A 258 26.50 12.24 -0.92
CA ASP A 258 27.50 11.32 -1.45
C ASP A 258 28.63 11.10 -0.44
N LEU A 259 28.67 9.90 0.13
CA LEU A 259 29.68 9.43 1.09
C LEU A 259 31.05 9.18 0.45
N SER A 260 31.13 9.05 -0.88
CA SER A 260 32.40 8.81 -1.57
C SER A 260 33.28 10.07 -1.65
N LEU A 261 32.69 11.25 -1.44
CA LEU A 261 33.39 12.52 -1.46
C LEU A 261 34.17 12.75 -0.15
N PRO A 262 35.23 13.60 -0.15
CA PRO A 262 36.08 13.76 1.01
C PRO A 262 35.37 14.38 2.22
N LEU A 263 35.93 14.10 3.40
CA LEU A 263 35.58 14.79 4.64
C LEU A 263 35.97 16.26 4.55
N ASP A 264 35.11 17.12 5.09
CA ASP A 264 35.29 18.57 5.10
C ASP A 264 34.89 19.10 6.48
N SER A 265 35.87 19.63 7.22
CA SER A 265 35.67 20.15 8.58
C SER A 265 34.80 21.40 8.64
N SER A 266 34.61 22.11 7.52
CA SER A 266 33.70 23.25 7.43
C SER A 266 32.22 22.84 7.37
N LYS A 267 31.95 21.55 7.12
CA LYS A 267 30.59 21.03 6.93
C LYS A 267 29.96 20.59 8.25
N PRO A 268 28.62 20.63 8.36
CA PRO A 268 27.94 20.19 9.56
C PRO A 268 28.31 18.75 9.93
N SER A 269 28.62 18.52 11.20
CA SER A 269 28.90 17.19 11.73
C SER A 269 28.33 17.04 13.14
N MET A 270 28.09 15.81 13.56
CA MET A 270 27.63 15.48 14.91
C MET A 270 28.25 14.15 15.30
N LYS A 271 29.52 14.18 15.71
CA LYS A 271 30.25 12.98 16.13
C LYS A 271 29.65 12.41 17.43
N PRO A 272 29.59 11.08 17.61
CA PRO A 272 30.06 10.04 16.69
C PRO A 272 29.04 9.66 15.59
N PHE A 273 27.89 10.33 15.52
CA PHE A 273 26.76 9.93 14.70
C PHE A 273 26.88 10.27 13.22
N ILE A 274 27.48 11.39 12.82
CA ILE A 274 27.72 11.72 11.41
C ILE A 274 28.96 12.62 11.27
N LYS A 275 29.78 12.36 10.26
CA LYS A 275 30.92 13.22 9.89
C LYS A 275 30.52 14.11 8.72
N GLY A 276 31.08 15.32 8.66
CA GLY A 276 30.85 16.24 7.55
C GLY A 276 31.69 15.84 6.33
N HIS A 277 31.02 15.53 5.23
CA HIS A 277 31.57 15.41 3.87
C HIS A 277 31.24 16.68 3.09
N SER A 278 31.92 16.92 1.96
CA SER A 278 31.71 18.12 1.14
C SER A 278 30.25 18.34 0.71
N THR A 279 29.46 17.27 0.57
CA THR A 279 28.02 17.31 0.24
C THR A 279 27.09 17.26 1.45
N THR A 280 27.61 17.33 2.68
CA THR A 280 26.80 17.33 3.89
C THR A 280 26.10 18.68 4.07
N ARG A 281 24.78 18.62 4.31
CA ARG A 281 23.92 19.78 4.57
C ARG A 281 23.14 19.58 5.87
N LYS A 282 22.86 20.69 6.55
CA LYS A 282 21.98 20.74 7.72
C LYS A 282 20.79 21.61 7.39
N ASP A 283 19.59 21.16 7.72
CA ASP A 283 18.36 21.93 7.54
C ASP A 283 17.27 21.47 8.51
N PHE A 284 16.11 22.14 8.49
CA PHE A 284 15.05 22.02 9.47
C PHE A 284 13.67 21.88 8.82
N ALA A 285 12.75 21.28 9.56
CA ALA A 285 11.34 21.23 9.24
C ALA A 285 10.52 21.46 10.51
N ALA A 286 9.32 22.01 10.37
CA ALA A 286 8.43 22.25 11.49
C ALA A 286 6.98 22.07 11.07
N GLY A 287 6.14 21.61 11.99
CA GLY A 287 4.71 21.53 11.80
C GLY A 287 3.98 21.95 13.06
N ALA A 288 2.86 22.62 12.91
CA ALA A 288 1.99 22.97 14.02
C ALA A 288 0.52 22.82 13.60
N ALA A 289 -0.32 22.40 14.53
CA ALA A 289 -1.77 22.35 14.36
C ALA A 289 -2.46 22.81 15.64
N ILE A 290 -3.51 23.59 15.49
CA ILE A 290 -4.41 23.98 16.58
C ILE A 290 -5.83 23.81 16.11
N GLY A 291 -6.69 23.26 16.95
CA GLY A 291 -8.09 23.08 16.61
C GLY A 291 -8.96 22.84 17.81
N ARG A 292 -10.27 22.74 17.53
CA ARG A 292 -11.30 22.50 18.52
C ARG A 292 -12.22 21.39 18.03
N LYS A 293 -12.37 20.37 18.86
CA LYS A 293 -13.16 19.17 18.58
C LYS A 293 -14.45 19.14 19.41
N GLY A 294 -15.50 19.78 18.91
CA GLY A 294 -16.84 19.65 19.46
C GLY A 294 -17.47 18.27 19.28
N LYS A 295 -18.65 18.07 19.88
CA LYS A 295 -19.45 16.85 19.67
C LYS A 295 -19.89 16.63 18.21
N ARG A 296 -20.10 17.72 17.46
CA ARG A 296 -20.63 17.71 16.08
C ARG A 296 -19.72 18.40 15.07
N PHE A 297 -18.56 18.89 15.51
CA PHE A 297 -17.62 19.53 14.62
C PHE A 297 -16.18 19.31 15.08
N ASP A 298 -15.23 19.34 14.17
CA ASP A 298 -13.80 19.47 14.43
C ASP A 298 -13.29 20.52 13.46
N ILE A 299 -12.70 21.61 13.94
CA ILE A 299 -12.15 22.65 13.08
C ILE A 299 -10.73 22.91 13.56
N GLY A 300 -9.75 22.80 12.67
CA GLY A 300 -8.35 22.99 13.01
C GLY A 300 -7.52 23.58 11.87
N LEU A 301 -6.63 24.51 12.23
CA LEU A 301 -5.62 25.06 11.34
C LEU A 301 -4.33 24.25 11.49
N LYS A 302 -3.73 23.84 10.37
CA LYS A 302 -2.44 23.13 10.32
C LYS A 302 -1.47 23.88 9.42
N SER A 303 -0.23 24.04 9.88
CA SER A 303 0.90 24.57 9.13
C SER A 303 2.02 23.53 9.10
N LYS A 304 2.69 23.36 7.96
CA LYS A 304 3.84 22.45 7.79
C LYS A 304 4.89 23.08 6.90
N PHE A 305 6.04 23.39 7.47
CA PHE A 305 7.23 23.91 6.80
C PHE A 305 8.28 22.82 6.67
N ILE A 306 8.87 22.69 5.49
CA ILE A 306 10.00 21.79 5.22
C ILE A 306 11.07 22.57 4.46
N GLY A 307 12.27 22.68 5.04
CA GLY A 307 13.41 23.35 4.41
C GLY A 307 13.89 22.67 3.14
N ALA A 308 14.63 23.39 2.30
CA ALA A 308 15.06 22.91 0.98
C ALA A 308 16.11 21.79 1.03
N GLY A 309 16.97 21.82 2.03
CA GLY A 309 17.95 20.80 2.35
C GLY A 309 17.47 19.76 3.36
N PHE A 310 16.25 19.87 3.89
CA PHE A 310 15.75 18.93 4.89
C PHE A 310 15.48 17.57 4.27
N ARG A 311 16.15 16.53 4.76
CA ARG A 311 16.03 15.15 4.27
C ARG A 311 16.17 14.17 5.41
N THR A 312 15.23 13.23 5.49
CA THR A 312 15.28 12.15 6.48
C THR A 312 15.41 10.80 5.80
N MET A 313 16.35 9.97 6.28
CA MET A 313 16.50 8.58 5.82
C MET A 313 15.34 7.68 6.28
N GLY A 314 14.62 8.09 7.33
CA GLY A 314 13.42 7.40 7.76
C GLY A 314 12.20 7.69 6.88
N TYR A 315 12.23 8.74 6.04
CA TYR A 315 11.15 9.08 5.11
C TYR A 315 11.73 9.71 3.81
N PRO A 316 12.36 8.90 2.95
CA PRO A 316 13.16 9.38 1.81
C PRO A 316 12.34 10.08 0.73
N PHE A 317 11.04 9.81 0.64
CA PHE A 317 10.13 10.40 -0.36
C PHE A 317 9.46 11.70 0.12
N MET A 318 9.87 12.23 1.27
CA MET A 318 9.37 13.52 1.75
C MET A 318 9.83 14.65 0.82
N LEU A 319 8.89 15.39 0.25
CA LEU A 319 9.20 16.52 -0.61
C LEU A 319 9.69 17.72 0.22
N PRO A 320 10.90 18.26 -0.05
CA PRO A 320 11.46 19.42 0.64
C PRO A 320 10.96 20.75 0.04
N ASP A 321 11.44 21.85 0.61
CA ASP A 321 11.25 23.23 0.14
C ASP A 321 9.78 23.66 -0.03
N ARG A 322 8.96 23.46 1.00
CA ARG A 322 7.53 23.80 0.95
C ARG A 322 6.95 24.26 2.28
N LEU A 323 5.89 25.06 2.18
CA LEU A 323 5.01 25.45 3.29
C LEU A 323 3.58 25.10 2.91
N ASP A 324 2.95 24.24 3.71
CA ASP A 324 1.53 23.92 3.61
C ASP A 324 0.78 24.64 4.73
N LEU A 325 -0.29 25.34 4.39
CA LEU A 325 -1.24 25.92 5.34
C LEU A 325 -2.63 25.40 5.00
N THR A 326 -3.27 24.66 5.91
CA THR A 326 -4.59 24.06 5.68
C THR A 326 -5.55 24.30 6.84
N LEU A 327 -6.79 24.62 6.50
CA LEU A 327 -7.94 24.55 7.38
C LEU A 327 -8.60 23.19 7.19
N ASN A 328 -8.70 22.42 8.27
CA ASN A 328 -9.33 21.11 8.30
C ASN A 328 -10.63 21.22 9.07
N THR A 329 -11.71 20.67 8.51
CA THR A 329 -13.03 20.69 9.11
C THR A 329 -13.67 19.31 9.05
N ARG A 330 -14.40 18.97 10.10
CA ARG A 330 -15.35 17.86 10.13
C ARG A 330 -16.65 18.39 10.72
N ILE A 331 -17.77 18.07 10.11
CA ILE A 331 -19.10 18.49 10.56
C ILE A 331 -20.04 17.28 10.51
N MET A 332 -20.76 17.06 11.60
CA MET A 332 -21.84 16.09 11.72
C MET A 332 -23.16 16.84 11.92
N ALA A 333 -24.15 16.61 11.07
CA ALA A 333 -25.41 17.35 11.08
C ALA A 333 -26.56 16.54 10.45
N TRP A 334 -27.71 17.19 10.27
CA TRP A 334 -28.96 16.61 9.75
C TRP A 334 -29.43 15.40 10.55
N LYS A 335 -30.14 15.65 11.65
CA LYS A 335 -30.73 14.59 12.46
C LYS A 335 -31.99 14.04 11.82
N ASN A 336 -32.18 12.73 11.94
CA ASN A 336 -33.48 12.12 11.72
C ASN A 336 -34.40 12.31 12.95
N LYS A 337 -35.61 11.76 12.87
CA LYS A 337 -36.60 11.81 13.97
C LYS A 337 -36.09 11.16 15.26
N ASP A 338 -35.20 10.17 15.17
CA ASP A 338 -34.59 9.46 16.30
C ASP A 338 -33.32 10.15 16.83
N GLY A 339 -32.97 11.32 16.29
CA GLY A 339 -31.81 12.10 16.72
C GLY A 339 -30.45 11.60 16.21
N ILE A 340 -30.42 10.68 15.24
CA ILE A 340 -29.21 10.17 14.59
C ILE A 340 -28.76 11.14 13.49
N ASP A 341 -27.49 11.58 13.53
CA ASP A 341 -26.92 12.45 12.50
C ASP A 341 -26.72 11.68 11.18
N ARG A 342 -27.30 12.18 10.09
CA ARG A 342 -27.29 11.56 8.77
C ARG A 342 -26.33 12.21 7.77
N MET A 343 -25.73 13.35 8.13
CA MET A 343 -24.75 14.04 7.31
C MET A 343 -23.38 14.07 8.01
N ASN A 344 -22.33 13.69 7.28
CA ASN A 344 -20.94 13.78 7.70
C ASN A 344 -20.10 14.41 6.59
N ILE A 345 -19.60 15.60 6.86
CA ILE A 345 -18.71 16.35 5.95
C ILE A 345 -17.32 16.36 6.58
N THR A 346 -16.31 15.91 5.85
CA THR A 346 -14.90 16.10 6.18
C THR A 346 -14.26 16.86 5.04
N ALA A 347 -13.66 18.01 5.31
CA ALA A 347 -13.04 18.84 4.30
C ALA A 347 -11.71 19.40 4.78
N SER A 348 -10.79 19.64 3.84
CA SER A 348 -9.61 20.45 4.07
C SER A 348 -9.41 21.40 2.90
N ALA A 349 -9.16 22.67 3.19
CA ALA A 349 -8.85 23.67 2.17
C ALA A 349 -7.60 24.44 2.61
N GLY A 350 -6.70 24.72 1.68
CA GLY A 350 -5.44 25.34 2.01
C GLY A 350 -4.59 25.68 0.81
N GLN A 351 -3.35 26.06 1.09
CA GLN A 351 -2.38 26.45 0.09
C GLN A 351 -1.02 25.87 0.42
N ARG A 352 -0.36 25.33 -0.60
CA ARG A 352 1.05 24.98 -0.63
C ARG A 352 1.83 26.08 -1.32
N ILE A 353 2.93 26.48 -0.71
CA ILE A 353 3.92 27.40 -1.29
C ILE A 353 5.22 26.62 -1.43
N ASN A 354 5.69 26.40 -2.65
CA ASN A 354 6.95 25.71 -2.92
C ASN A 354 8.07 26.71 -3.23
N ASN A 355 9.32 26.26 -3.05
CA ASN A 355 10.53 27.05 -3.25
C ASN A 355 10.58 28.29 -2.34
N LEU A 356 10.48 28.06 -1.03
CA LEU A 356 10.64 29.09 -0.01
C LEU A 356 12.07 29.62 0.05
N SER A 357 13.02 28.77 -0.31
CA SER A 357 14.44 29.13 -0.44
C SER A 357 14.71 30.22 -1.49
N ASN A 358 13.72 30.54 -2.33
CA ASN A 358 13.76 31.59 -3.34
C ASN A 358 14.91 31.45 -4.36
N ASN A 359 15.39 30.22 -4.55
CA ASN A 359 16.44 29.92 -5.52
C ASN A 359 15.89 29.88 -6.96
N THR A 360 14.57 29.67 -7.11
CA THR A 360 13.83 29.78 -8.38
C THR A 360 12.55 30.62 -8.21
N ILE A 361 11.60 30.55 -9.15
CA ILE A 361 10.28 31.17 -9.00
C ILE A 361 9.46 30.42 -7.93
N ARG A 362 8.60 31.11 -7.19
CA ARG A 362 7.71 30.50 -6.18
C ARG A 362 6.43 29.93 -6.80
N ALA A 363 6.06 28.69 -6.45
CA ALA A 363 4.77 28.11 -6.86
C ALA A 363 3.77 28.23 -5.72
N LYS A 364 2.52 28.55 -6.08
CA LYS A 364 1.37 28.41 -5.20
C LYS A 364 0.47 27.31 -5.77
N GLN A 365 0.10 26.36 -4.93
CA GLN A 365 -0.80 25.27 -5.26
C GLN A 365 -1.93 25.26 -4.23
N PHE A 366 -3.18 25.22 -4.68
CA PHE A 366 -4.32 25.00 -3.79
C PHE A 366 -4.27 23.55 -3.27
N ILE A 367 -4.59 23.35 -1.98
CA ILE A 367 -4.79 22.02 -1.38
C ILE A 367 -6.28 21.91 -1.03
N GLY A 368 -6.94 20.90 -1.56
CA GLY A 368 -8.36 20.66 -1.39
C GLY A 368 -8.65 19.19 -1.16
N ASN A 369 -9.46 18.90 -0.14
CA ASN A 369 -10.07 17.61 0.10
C ASN A 369 -11.50 17.83 0.58
N LEU A 370 -12.44 17.03 0.11
CA LEU A 370 -13.82 17.00 0.54
C LEU A 370 -14.28 15.55 0.53
N ASN A 371 -14.98 15.14 1.58
CA ASN A 371 -15.75 13.93 1.64
C ASN A 371 -17.07 14.27 2.34
N TRP A 372 -18.13 14.39 1.55
CA TRP A 372 -19.47 14.69 1.99
C TRP A 372 -20.34 13.45 1.80
N PHE A 373 -20.73 12.85 2.92
CA PHE A 373 -21.74 11.80 2.96
C PHE A 373 -23.06 12.33 3.55
N THR A 374 -24.18 12.04 2.90
CA THR A 374 -25.54 12.26 3.42
C THR A 374 -26.42 11.05 3.16
N GLN A 375 -27.09 10.57 4.21
CA GLN A 375 -28.22 9.65 4.12
C GLN A 375 -29.52 10.47 4.14
N PHE A 376 -30.26 10.56 3.04
CA PHE A 376 -31.46 11.40 2.97
C PHE A 376 -32.64 10.75 3.69
N ASP A 377 -32.88 9.47 3.40
CA ASP A 377 -33.88 8.61 4.03
C ASP A 377 -33.33 7.20 4.22
N ASP A 378 -34.14 6.18 4.52
CA ASP A 378 -33.63 4.82 4.74
C ASP A 378 -33.26 4.08 3.44
N HIS A 379 -33.56 4.67 2.29
CA HIS A 379 -33.35 4.09 0.96
C HIS A 379 -32.24 4.81 0.19
N TRP A 380 -32.13 6.13 0.29
CA TRP A 380 -31.26 6.96 -0.55
C TRP A 380 -30.10 7.59 0.23
N SER A 381 -28.88 7.42 -0.30
CA SER A 381 -27.68 8.08 0.19
C SER A 381 -26.88 8.69 -0.96
N LEU A 382 -26.05 9.68 -0.63
CA LEU A 382 -25.12 10.33 -1.54
C LEU A 382 -23.76 10.49 -0.87
N ASN A 383 -22.72 10.09 -1.58
CA ASN A 383 -21.35 10.40 -1.21
C ASN A 383 -20.67 11.21 -2.32
N ILE A 384 -20.19 12.41 -1.99
CA ILE A 384 -19.38 13.25 -2.86
C ILE A 384 -17.98 13.33 -2.27
N SER A 385 -16.97 13.00 -3.07
CA SER A 385 -15.57 13.14 -2.70
C SER A 385 -14.85 14.04 -3.69
N TYR A 386 -13.98 14.92 -3.21
CA TYR A 386 -13.03 15.65 -4.04
C TYR A 386 -11.67 15.58 -3.37
N ASN A 387 -10.61 15.45 -4.16
CA ASN A 387 -9.26 15.66 -3.68
C ASN A 387 -8.41 16.24 -4.80
N ASN A 388 -7.33 16.92 -4.41
CA ASN A 388 -6.26 17.18 -5.33
C ASN A 388 -4.92 16.74 -4.73
N PHE A 389 -4.14 16.05 -5.55
CA PHE A 389 -2.83 15.55 -5.16
C PHE A 389 -1.81 15.95 -6.19
N GLY A 390 -0.57 16.09 -5.75
CA GLY A 390 0.53 16.39 -6.64
C GLY A 390 1.41 17.54 -6.16
N PHE A 391 2.30 17.96 -7.05
CA PHE A 391 3.27 19.01 -6.81
C PHE A 391 3.45 19.88 -8.05
N GLN A 392 3.85 21.11 -7.81
CA GLN A 392 4.18 22.06 -8.85
C GLN A 392 5.43 22.83 -8.45
N THR A 393 6.48 22.77 -9.25
CA THR A 393 7.64 23.65 -9.19
C THR A 393 7.57 24.60 -10.38
N PRO A 394 7.64 25.92 -10.17
CA PRO A 394 7.66 26.83 -11.31
C PRO A 394 9.05 26.88 -11.90
N SER A 395 9.09 27.17 -13.19
CA SER A 395 10.34 27.36 -13.92
C SER A 395 10.41 28.67 -14.71
N GLY A 396 9.37 29.50 -14.66
CA GLY A 396 9.33 30.71 -15.49
C GLY A 396 9.40 30.34 -16.97
N PHE A 397 10.29 31.00 -17.71
CA PHE A 397 10.61 30.70 -19.11
C PHE A 397 11.49 29.45 -19.32
N ASN A 398 11.96 28.82 -18.24
CA ASN A 398 12.88 27.70 -18.30
C ASN A 398 12.09 26.37 -18.46
N PRO A 399 12.47 25.42 -19.35
CA PRO A 399 11.74 24.16 -19.53
C PRO A 399 11.71 23.24 -18.29
N TYR A 400 12.58 23.44 -17.29
CA TYR A 400 12.74 22.53 -16.15
C TYR A 400 11.66 22.60 -15.04
N GLY A 401 10.48 23.15 -15.35
CA GLY A 401 9.38 23.23 -14.38
C GLY A 401 8.59 21.96 -14.39
N ILE A 402 8.29 21.43 -13.22
CA ILE A 402 7.53 20.19 -13.10
C ILE A 402 6.16 20.54 -12.54
N LYS A 403 5.12 20.25 -13.28
CA LYS A 403 3.74 20.25 -12.78
C LYS A 403 3.25 18.83 -12.90
N ASN A 404 2.74 18.29 -11.80
CA ASN A 404 2.15 16.97 -11.74
C ASN A 404 1.03 17.08 -10.72
N VAL A 405 -0.18 17.42 -11.18
CA VAL A 405 -1.33 17.71 -10.30
C VAL A 405 -2.56 16.97 -10.81
N SER A 406 -3.09 16.09 -9.98
CA SER A 406 -4.38 15.41 -10.16
C SER A 406 -5.48 16.14 -9.40
N ASN A 407 -6.65 16.24 -10.02
CA ASN A 407 -7.89 16.67 -9.40
C ASN A 407 -8.92 15.57 -9.62
N ASP A 408 -9.39 14.98 -8.53
CA ASP A 408 -10.27 13.81 -8.56
C ASP A 408 -11.59 14.16 -7.87
N LEU A 409 -12.71 13.99 -8.58
CA LEU A 409 -14.07 14.17 -8.08
C LEU A 409 -14.83 12.84 -8.21
N GLY A 410 -15.42 12.36 -7.12
CA GLY A 410 -16.31 11.21 -7.09
C GLY A 410 -17.72 11.62 -6.65
N ILE A 411 -18.74 11.14 -7.34
CA ILE A 411 -20.15 11.30 -6.97
C ILE A 411 -20.79 9.91 -6.98
N ASN A 412 -21.26 9.47 -5.82
CA ASN A 412 -21.69 8.09 -5.59
C ASN A 412 -23.06 8.05 -4.89
N PRO A 413 -24.18 8.23 -5.61
CA PRO A 413 -25.49 7.99 -5.05
C PRO A 413 -25.79 6.49 -4.97
N THR A 414 -26.46 6.09 -3.89
CA THR A 414 -26.94 4.72 -3.69
C THR A 414 -28.42 4.71 -3.35
N TYR A 415 -29.15 3.73 -3.87
CA TYR A 415 -30.55 3.52 -3.56
C TYR A 415 -30.78 2.06 -3.17
N THR A 416 -31.37 1.84 -1.99
CA THR A 416 -31.69 0.51 -1.46
C THR A 416 -33.18 0.41 -1.26
N PHE A 417 -33.81 -0.65 -1.73
CA PHE A 417 -35.20 -0.95 -1.41
C PHE A 417 -35.38 -2.45 -1.22
N SER A 418 -36.36 -2.85 -0.41
CA SER A 418 -36.61 -4.26 -0.11
C SER A 418 -38.05 -4.64 -0.43
N THR A 419 -38.19 -5.84 -0.97
CA THR A 419 -39.45 -6.60 -1.02
C THR A 419 -39.40 -7.68 0.07
N GLU A 420 -40.47 -8.45 0.26
CA GLU A 420 -40.48 -9.55 1.24
C GLU A 420 -39.38 -10.60 1.02
N LYS A 421 -38.93 -10.79 -0.23
CA LYS A 421 -38.01 -11.88 -0.61
C LYS A 421 -36.64 -11.38 -1.10
N ILE A 422 -36.55 -10.15 -1.58
CA ILE A 422 -35.38 -9.62 -2.27
C ILE A 422 -35.09 -8.20 -1.77
N MET A 423 -33.85 -7.97 -1.36
CA MET A 423 -33.29 -6.64 -1.13
C MET A 423 -32.53 -6.20 -2.39
N HIS A 424 -32.87 -5.04 -2.94
CA HIS A 424 -32.21 -4.47 -4.11
C HIS A 424 -31.29 -3.34 -3.66
N PHE A 425 -30.04 -3.39 -4.09
CA PHE A 425 -29.06 -2.30 -3.94
C PHE A 425 -28.67 -1.79 -5.32
N LEU A 426 -28.90 -0.51 -5.58
CA LEU A 426 -28.45 0.21 -6.77
C LEU A 426 -27.37 1.23 -6.38
N SER A 427 -26.28 1.26 -7.12
CA SER A 427 -25.19 2.21 -6.92
C SER A 427 -24.77 2.78 -8.26
N LEU A 428 -24.73 4.11 -8.36
CA LEU A 428 -24.07 4.80 -9.46
C LEU A 428 -22.78 5.41 -8.90
N SER A 429 -21.68 5.31 -9.64
CA SER A 429 -20.41 5.94 -9.31
C SER A 429 -19.93 6.70 -10.53
N TYR A 430 -19.87 8.02 -10.41
CA TYR A 430 -19.21 8.89 -11.38
C TYR A 430 -17.90 9.36 -10.80
N ASN A 431 -16.80 9.11 -11.51
CA ASN A 431 -15.48 9.60 -11.14
C ASN A 431 -14.91 10.41 -12.31
N TRP A 432 -14.53 11.64 -12.03
CA TRP A 432 -13.78 12.51 -12.92
C TRP A 432 -12.39 12.70 -12.36
N SER A 433 -11.37 12.53 -13.19
CA SER A 433 -9.99 12.82 -12.81
C SER A 433 -9.29 13.60 -13.91
N LYS A 434 -8.81 14.78 -13.56
CA LYS A 434 -8.00 15.64 -14.43
C LYS A 434 -6.59 15.71 -13.88
N TYR A 435 -5.66 15.20 -14.67
CA TYR A 435 -4.24 15.16 -14.36
C TYR A 435 -3.48 16.06 -15.32
N ASP A 436 -2.83 17.09 -14.78
CA ASP A 436 -1.96 17.98 -15.55
C ASP A 436 -0.49 17.61 -15.31
N GLU A 437 0.23 17.34 -16.40
CA GLU A 437 1.67 17.07 -16.40
C GLU A 437 2.41 18.09 -17.26
N ARG A 438 3.53 18.60 -16.77
CA ARG A 438 4.45 19.42 -17.58
C ARG A 438 5.69 18.60 -17.93
N ASP A 439 5.93 18.50 -19.23
CA ASP A 439 7.12 17.84 -19.77
C ASP A 439 8.36 18.73 -19.55
N VAL A 440 9.38 18.14 -18.94
CA VAL A 440 10.63 18.80 -18.55
C VAL A 440 11.51 19.14 -19.77
N THR A 441 11.31 18.46 -20.90
CA THR A 441 12.13 18.61 -22.11
C THR A 441 11.66 19.74 -23.02
N ASN A 442 10.33 19.92 -23.16
CA ASN A 442 9.74 20.92 -24.06
C ASN A 442 8.93 22.00 -23.34
N GLY A 443 8.69 21.87 -22.03
CA GLY A 443 7.95 22.85 -21.21
C GLY A 443 6.43 22.85 -21.42
N ASN A 444 5.89 22.01 -22.31
CA ASN A 444 4.46 21.94 -22.58
C ASN A 444 3.72 21.24 -21.44
N THR A 445 2.53 21.73 -21.13
CA THR A 445 1.63 21.08 -20.17
C THR A 445 0.63 20.23 -20.94
N SER A 446 0.68 18.92 -20.75
CA SER A 446 -0.34 17.99 -21.21
C SER A 446 -1.39 17.81 -20.11
N THR A 447 -2.64 17.64 -20.52
CA THR A 447 -3.75 17.36 -19.63
C THR A 447 -4.33 16.01 -20.01
N ASN A 448 -4.35 15.09 -19.05
CA ASN A 448 -5.06 13.84 -19.14
C ASN A 448 -6.40 13.98 -18.42
N ASN A 449 -7.50 13.82 -19.13
CA ASN A 449 -8.83 13.93 -18.58
C ASN A 449 -9.53 12.57 -18.64
N THR A 450 -9.95 12.08 -17.48
CA THR A 450 -10.62 10.78 -17.37
C THR A 450 -12.00 10.91 -16.76
N HIS A 451 -12.92 10.14 -17.31
CA HIS A 451 -14.29 10.00 -16.82
C HIS A 451 -14.60 8.52 -16.69
N SER A 452 -15.16 8.12 -15.55
CA SER A 452 -15.57 6.75 -15.26
C SER A 452 -16.99 6.78 -14.69
N VAL A 453 -17.91 6.06 -15.33
CA VAL A 453 -19.29 5.89 -14.86
C VAL A 453 -19.53 4.41 -14.64
N ILE A 454 -19.86 4.01 -13.41
CA ILE A 454 -20.22 2.64 -13.06
C ILE A 454 -21.65 2.63 -12.53
N LEU A 455 -22.53 1.90 -13.18
CA LEU A 455 -23.85 1.55 -12.65
C LEU A 455 -23.82 0.10 -12.18
N SER A 456 -24.15 -0.14 -10.91
CA SER A 456 -24.19 -1.48 -10.32
C SER A 456 -25.56 -1.76 -9.72
N TRP A 457 -26.03 -3.00 -9.89
CA TRP A 457 -27.26 -3.51 -9.29
C TRP A 457 -26.99 -4.87 -8.64
N THR A 458 -27.35 -4.97 -7.36
CA THR A 458 -27.11 -6.17 -6.55
C THR A 458 -28.42 -6.59 -5.86
N PRO A 459 -29.20 -7.49 -6.48
CA PRO A 459 -30.32 -8.13 -5.79
C PRO A 459 -29.84 -9.23 -4.85
N THR A 460 -30.20 -9.14 -3.57
CA THR A 460 -29.90 -10.15 -2.54
C THR A 460 -31.17 -10.90 -2.17
N PHE A 461 -31.22 -12.21 -2.48
CA PHE A 461 -32.34 -13.09 -2.14
C PHE A 461 -32.20 -13.58 -0.70
N LEU A 462 -33.07 -13.09 0.18
CA LEU A 462 -32.96 -13.29 1.63
C LEU A 462 -33.19 -14.75 2.04
N GLN A 463 -34.11 -15.44 1.37
CA GLN A 463 -34.44 -16.85 1.68
C GLN A 463 -33.47 -17.84 1.01
N LYS A 464 -33.07 -17.58 -0.24
CA LYS A 464 -32.23 -18.49 -1.03
C LYS A 464 -30.73 -18.31 -0.80
N LYS A 465 -30.31 -17.34 0.03
CA LYS A 465 -28.89 -16.98 0.28
C LYS A 465 -28.09 -16.91 -1.03
N LEU A 466 -28.60 -16.11 -1.96
CA LEU A 466 -28.01 -15.90 -3.29
C LEU A 466 -27.94 -14.40 -3.56
N THR A 467 -26.80 -13.94 -4.06
CA THR A 467 -26.59 -12.53 -4.40
C THR A 467 -25.93 -12.45 -5.78
N PRO A 468 -26.71 -12.40 -6.88
CA PRO A 468 -26.18 -11.91 -8.15
C PRO A 468 -25.78 -10.44 -8.06
N ASP A 469 -24.87 -10.03 -8.92
CA ASP A 469 -24.48 -8.65 -9.12
C ASP A 469 -24.31 -8.37 -10.61
N PHE A 470 -24.72 -7.19 -11.05
CA PHE A 470 -24.60 -6.75 -12.43
C PHE A 470 -23.99 -5.36 -12.42
N SER A 471 -23.04 -5.09 -13.31
CA SER A 471 -22.56 -3.73 -13.49
C SER A 471 -22.19 -3.41 -14.92
N VAL A 472 -22.34 -2.12 -15.25
CA VAL A 472 -21.89 -1.52 -16.50
C VAL A 472 -20.92 -0.41 -16.16
N LEU A 473 -19.74 -0.45 -16.76
CA LEU A 473 -18.71 0.58 -16.64
C LEU A 473 -18.47 1.21 -18.02
N TYR A 474 -18.54 2.53 -18.09
CA TYR A 474 -18.01 3.33 -19.19
C TYR A 474 -16.82 4.14 -18.68
N PHE A 475 -15.69 4.02 -19.36
CA PHE A 475 -14.49 4.79 -19.07
C PHE A 475 -14.01 5.51 -20.33
N LEU A 476 -13.67 6.78 -20.18
CA LEU A 476 -13.12 7.64 -21.21
C LEU A 476 -11.84 8.25 -20.67
N ASN A 477 -10.78 8.22 -21.47
CA ASN A 477 -9.53 8.91 -21.25
C ASN A 477 -9.23 9.77 -22.47
N GLU A 478 -9.03 11.06 -22.27
CA GLU A 478 -8.71 12.04 -23.29
C GLU A 478 -7.38 12.71 -22.96
N LEU A 479 -6.43 12.54 -23.86
CA LEU A 479 -5.10 13.13 -23.88
C LEU A 479 -4.95 13.94 -25.18
N PRO A 480 -4.00 14.90 -25.26
CA PRO A 480 -3.71 15.58 -26.51
C PRO A 480 -3.32 14.57 -27.60
N GLY A 481 -4.12 14.47 -28.66
CA GLY A 481 -3.89 13.53 -29.77
C GLY A 481 -4.21 12.06 -29.49
N PHE A 482 -4.74 11.72 -28.30
CA PHE A 482 -5.07 10.36 -27.93
C PHE A 482 -6.39 10.27 -27.16
N ARG A 483 -7.28 9.38 -27.60
CA ARG A 483 -8.56 9.10 -26.97
C ARG A 483 -8.70 7.61 -26.76
N PHE A 484 -8.94 7.21 -25.52
CA PHE A 484 -9.18 5.82 -25.17
C PHE A 484 -10.53 5.66 -24.49
N THR A 485 -11.28 4.65 -24.93
CA THR A 485 -12.59 4.33 -24.34
C THR A 485 -12.63 2.86 -23.95
N ILE A 486 -13.25 2.58 -22.81
CA ILE A 486 -13.58 1.23 -22.38
C ILE A 486 -15.07 1.19 -22.07
N PHE A 487 -15.71 0.12 -22.52
CA PHE A 487 -17.05 -0.24 -22.10
C PHE A 487 -17.02 -1.66 -21.56
N THR A 488 -17.54 -1.86 -20.36
CA THR A 488 -17.48 -3.13 -19.65
C THR A 488 -18.87 -3.51 -19.16
N PHE A 489 -19.25 -4.76 -19.42
CA PHE A 489 -20.36 -5.42 -18.75
C PHE A 489 -19.80 -6.46 -17.81
N SER A 490 -20.32 -6.53 -16.59
CA SER A 490 -20.01 -7.64 -15.68
C SER A 490 -21.25 -8.20 -15.03
N SER A 491 -21.19 -9.49 -14.76
CA SER A 491 -22.20 -10.25 -14.05
C SER A 491 -21.49 -11.19 -13.07
N GLY A 492 -21.94 -11.17 -11.83
CA GLY A 492 -21.43 -11.98 -10.75
C GLY A 492 -22.53 -12.77 -10.06
N LEU A 493 -22.14 -13.85 -9.41
CA LEU A 493 -23.00 -14.67 -8.59
C LEU A 493 -22.27 -15.05 -7.31
N THR A 494 -22.81 -14.63 -6.18
CA THR A 494 -22.32 -15.04 -4.86
C THR A 494 -23.32 -15.96 -4.18
N LEU A 495 -22.85 -17.16 -3.86
CA LEU A 495 -23.53 -18.16 -3.03
C LEU A 495 -22.71 -18.31 -1.74
N PRO A 496 -22.99 -17.53 -0.69
CA PRO A 496 -22.23 -17.57 0.56
C PRO A 496 -22.27 -18.93 1.26
N GLU A 497 -23.31 -19.74 1.01
CA GLU A 497 -23.46 -21.01 1.70
C GLU A 497 -24.33 -22.02 0.90
N ILE A 498 -23.68 -22.90 0.13
CA ILE A 498 -24.29 -24.08 -0.49
C ILE A 498 -24.13 -25.26 0.49
N ASN A 499 -25.24 -25.86 0.90
CA ASN A 499 -25.30 -27.02 1.82
C ASN A 499 -24.47 -26.85 3.11
N LYS A 500 -24.36 -25.62 3.63
CA LYS A 500 -23.58 -25.25 4.83
C LYS A 500 -22.06 -25.50 4.78
N LYS A 501 -21.53 -25.88 3.61
CA LYS A 501 -20.13 -26.30 3.46
C LYS A 501 -19.36 -25.55 2.38
N ILE A 502 -20.02 -25.05 1.35
CA ILE A 502 -19.33 -24.45 0.21
C ILE A 502 -19.75 -22.98 0.08
N SER A 503 -18.79 -22.07 -0.03
CA SER A 503 -19.05 -20.72 -0.55
C SER A 503 -18.52 -20.61 -1.96
N LEU A 504 -19.37 -20.16 -2.88
CA LEU A 504 -19.04 -20.02 -4.29
C LEU A 504 -19.20 -18.56 -4.72
N ARG A 505 -18.23 -18.05 -5.48
CA ARG A 505 -18.31 -16.76 -6.15
C ARG A 505 -17.88 -16.95 -7.60
N ALA A 506 -18.77 -16.67 -8.54
CA ALA A 506 -18.46 -16.67 -9.96
C ALA A 506 -18.60 -15.24 -10.49
N GLN A 507 -17.76 -14.86 -11.45
CA GLN A 507 -17.85 -13.57 -12.14
C GLN A 507 -17.47 -13.73 -13.61
N ALA A 508 -18.21 -13.07 -14.48
CA ALA A 508 -17.88 -12.91 -15.89
C ALA A 508 -17.90 -11.42 -16.24
N GLN A 509 -16.95 -11.00 -17.05
CA GLN A 509 -16.80 -9.62 -17.50
C GLN A 509 -16.46 -9.61 -18.99
N TYR A 510 -17.20 -8.83 -19.76
CA TYR A 510 -16.91 -8.56 -21.16
C TYR A 510 -16.56 -7.10 -21.33
N GLN A 511 -15.40 -6.82 -21.92
CA GLN A 511 -14.83 -5.50 -22.06
C GLN A 511 -14.51 -5.22 -23.53
N LEU A 512 -14.99 -4.07 -24.01
CA LEU A 512 -14.66 -3.49 -25.30
C LEU A 512 -13.76 -2.28 -25.05
N SER A 513 -12.58 -2.23 -25.65
CA SER A 513 -11.72 -1.05 -25.54
C SER A 513 -11.31 -0.54 -26.91
N LYS A 514 -11.21 0.77 -27.08
CA LYS A 514 -10.87 1.40 -28.35
C LYS A 514 -9.88 2.54 -28.15
N ASN A 515 -8.78 2.50 -28.89
CA ASN A 515 -7.79 3.56 -29.02
C ASN A 515 -8.06 4.37 -30.29
N ASN A 516 -8.21 5.69 -30.20
CA ASN A 516 -8.38 6.60 -31.34
C ASN A 516 -9.38 6.06 -32.39
N ASN A 517 -8.90 5.91 -33.62
CA ASN A 517 -9.65 5.42 -34.78
C ASN A 517 -9.41 3.92 -35.06
N PHE A 518 -8.67 3.20 -34.21
CA PHE A 518 -8.46 1.76 -34.33
C PHE A 518 -9.77 0.98 -34.11
N THR A 519 -9.80 -0.27 -34.54
CA THR A 519 -10.90 -1.18 -34.25
C THR A 519 -10.92 -1.54 -32.76
N LYS A 520 -12.04 -2.07 -32.28
CA LYS A 520 -12.20 -2.38 -30.84
C LYS A 520 -11.39 -3.62 -30.48
N ASN A 521 -10.64 -3.57 -29.39
CA ASN A 521 -10.19 -4.77 -28.68
C ASN A 521 -11.37 -5.38 -27.93
N ASN A 522 -11.37 -6.71 -27.84
CA ASN A 522 -12.34 -7.48 -27.08
C ASN A 522 -11.63 -8.23 -25.97
N ASN A 523 -12.17 -8.18 -24.77
CA ASN A 523 -11.63 -8.90 -23.65
C ASN A 523 -12.74 -9.61 -22.86
N LEU A 524 -12.58 -10.92 -22.67
CA LEU A 524 -13.49 -11.75 -21.88
C LEU A 524 -12.74 -12.30 -20.68
N ILE A 525 -13.17 -11.87 -19.49
CA ILE A 525 -12.61 -12.31 -18.22
C ILE A 525 -13.66 -13.16 -17.50
N GLY A 526 -13.24 -14.33 -17.03
CA GLY A 526 -14.05 -15.18 -16.16
C GLY A 526 -13.27 -15.54 -14.90
N SER A 527 -13.93 -15.58 -13.76
CA SER A 527 -13.34 -16.11 -12.53
C SER A 527 -14.35 -16.91 -11.71
N LEU A 528 -13.83 -17.90 -10.99
CA LEU A 528 -14.56 -18.76 -10.08
C LEU A 528 -13.73 -18.94 -8.81
N ASN A 529 -14.28 -18.59 -7.66
CA ASN A 529 -13.73 -18.91 -6.36
C ASN A 529 -14.67 -19.85 -5.61
N SER A 530 -14.14 -20.93 -5.07
CA SER A 530 -14.87 -21.92 -4.28
C SER A 530 -14.09 -22.24 -3.01
N ASP A 531 -14.70 -21.98 -1.86
CA ASP A 531 -14.15 -22.38 -0.57
C ASP A 531 -15.02 -23.50 0.00
N TRP A 532 -14.46 -24.70 0.04
CA TRP A 532 -15.12 -25.89 0.58
C TRP A 532 -14.62 -26.20 1.98
N ARG A 533 -15.47 -25.98 2.97
CA ARG A 533 -15.27 -26.38 4.36
C ARG A 533 -15.43 -27.91 4.48
N LEU A 534 -14.30 -28.61 4.43
CA LEU A 534 -14.23 -30.07 4.60
C LEU A 534 -14.49 -30.48 6.05
N THR A 535 -13.96 -29.71 7.01
CA THR A 535 -14.23 -29.84 8.45
C THR A 535 -14.36 -28.46 9.09
N GLN A 536 -14.68 -28.37 10.38
CA GLN A 536 -14.70 -27.08 11.09
C GLN A 536 -13.36 -26.32 11.05
N LYS A 537 -12.25 -27.06 10.85
CA LYS A 537 -10.89 -26.52 10.85
C LYS A 537 -10.23 -26.52 9.46
N LEU A 538 -10.68 -27.35 8.52
CA LEU A 538 -10.05 -27.52 7.20
C LEU A 538 -10.92 -26.96 6.08
N ILE A 539 -10.34 -26.07 5.28
CA ILE A 539 -10.96 -25.46 4.09
C ILE A 539 -10.10 -25.78 2.87
N TRP A 540 -10.72 -26.31 1.82
CA TRP A 540 -10.12 -26.41 0.50
C TRP A 540 -10.57 -25.23 -0.35
N ASN A 541 -9.61 -24.47 -0.87
CA ASN A 541 -9.85 -23.23 -1.61
C ASN A 541 -9.45 -23.50 -3.06
N VAL A 542 -10.32 -23.16 -4.01
CA VAL A 542 -10.07 -23.27 -5.45
C VAL A 542 -10.44 -21.96 -6.10
N TYR A 543 -9.48 -21.35 -6.78
CA TYR A 543 -9.66 -20.17 -7.60
C TYR A 543 -9.25 -20.47 -9.04
N LEU A 544 -10.12 -20.16 -9.98
CA LEU A 544 -9.89 -20.27 -11.41
C LEU A 544 -10.12 -18.89 -12.01
N SER A 545 -9.23 -18.45 -12.90
CA SER A 545 -9.48 -17.29 -13.75
C SER A 545 -9.01 -17.53 -15.17
N SER A 546 -9.71 -16.92 -16.11
CA SER A 546 -9.38 -16.89 -17.52
C SER A 546 -9.54 -15.47 -18.04
N ASN A 547 -8.61 -15.03 -18.87
CA ASN A 547 -8.59 -13.73 -19.51
C ASN A 547 -8.25 -13.94 -20.99
N HIS A 548 -9.27 -13.86 -21.85
CA HIS A 548 -9.11 -13.95 -23.29
C HIS A 548 -9.20 -12.56 -23.91
N PHE A 549 -8.05 -12.05 -24.32
CA PHE A 549 -7.93 -10.73 -24.93
C PHE A 549 -7.61 -10.87 -26.40
N LYS A 550 -8.39 -10.21 -27.25
CA LYS A 550 -8.17 -10.08 -28.70
C LYS A 550 -7.94 -8.61 -29.03
N TYR A 551 -6.79 -8.33 -29.63
CA TYR A 551 -6.45 -7.00 -30.12
C TYR A 551 -7.30 -6.65 -31.36
N GLY A 552 -7.45 -5.36 -31.62
CA GLY A 552 -7.94 -4.84 -32.89
C GLY A 552 -6.80 -4.74 -33.90
N ASN A 553 -6.87 -3.75 -34.76
CA ASN A 553 -5.86 -3.49 -35.79
C ASN A 553 -4.68 -2.62 -35.31
N GLU A 554 -4.61 -2.31 -34.01
CA GLU A 554 -3.44 -1.63 -33.43
C GLU A 554 -2.24 -2.55 -33.16
N SER A 555 -2.43 -3.87 -33.13
CA SER A 555 -1.35 -4.83 -32.89
C SER A 555 -0.67 -5.28 -34.20
N ALA A 556 0.58 -5.73 -34.09
CA ALA A 556 1.27 -6.45 -35.15
C ALA A 556 1.56 -7.90 -34.70
N PRO A 557 1.01 -8.94 -35.38
CA PRO A 557 0.02 -8.84 -36.46
C PRO A 557 -1.34 -8.31 -35.95
N PRO A 558 -2.19 -7.77 -36.84
CA PRO A 558 -3.55 -7.36 -36.48
C PRO A 558 -4.34 -8.53 -35.90
N GLU A 559 -5.25 -8.23 -34.98
CA GLU A 559 -6.13 -9.23 -34.36
C GLU A 559 -5.41 -10.36 -33.59
N ALA A 560 -4.16 -10.14 -33.19
CA ALA A 560 -3.47 -11.04 -32.29
C ALA A 560 -4.32 -11.25 -31.02
N SER A 561 -4.23 -12.43 -30.41
CA SER A 561 -4.94 -12.71 -29.16
C SER A 561 -4.10 -13.52 -28.20
N TYR A 562 -4.48 -13.46 -26.92
CA TYR A 562 -3.94 -14.34 -25.91
C TYR A 562 -5.04 -14.85 -24.98
N LEU A 563 -4.82 -16.05 -24.46
CA LEU A 563 -5.60 -16.66 -23.39
C LEU A 563 -4.67 -16.84 -22.20
N GLU A 564 -4.91 -16.07 -21.16
CA GLU A 564 -4.21 -16.18 -19.88
C GLU A 564 -5.10 -16.90 -18.87
N THR A 565 -4.60 -18.00 -18.30
CA THR A 565 -5.33 -18.78 -17.28
C THR A 565 -4.55 -18.81 -15.98
N ASN A 566 -5.28 -18.79 -14.86
CA ASN A 566 -4.72 -18.98 -13.54
C ASN A 566 -5.55 -20.00 -12.79
N ILE A 567 -4.89 -20.97 -12.18
CA ILE A 567 -5.50 -21.94 -11.29
C ILE A 567 -4.75 -21.85 -9.98
N ARG A 568 -5.48 -21.61 -8.89
CA ARG A 568 -4.96 -21.72 -7.54
C ARG A 568 -5.81 -22.71 -6.78
N THR A 569 -5.15 -23.64 -6.11
CA THR A 569 -5.82 -24.64 -5.27
C THR A 569 -4.98 -24.88 -4.03
N GLY A 570 -5.64 -25.01 -2.88
CA GLY A 570 -4.89 -25.20 -1.64
C GLY A 570 -5.74 -25.48 -0.43
N PHE A 571 -5.10 -26.04 0.58
CA PHE A 571 -5.73 -26.34 1.86
C PHE A 571 -5.32 -25.30 2.89
N GLN A 572 -6.29 -24.83 3.68
CA GLN A 572 -6.07 -24.03 4.86
C GLN A 572 -6.63 -24.76 6.07
N TYR A 573 -5.78 -24.99 7.06
CA TYR A 573 -6.16 -25.53 8.35
C TYR A 573 -6.08 -24.45 9.43
N ARG A 574 -7.18 -24.25 10.17
CA ARG A 574 -7.29 -23.32 11.31
C ARG A 574 -7.25 -24.12 12.61
N PHE A 575 -6.32 -23.78 13.50
CA PHE A 575 -6.23 -24.35 14.84
C PHE A 575 -6.55 -23.27 15.88
N ASN A 576 -7.05 -23.69 17.06
CA ASN A 576 -7.48 -22.83 18.17
C ASN A 576 -7.20 -23.50 19.51
#